data_AF-A0A2V9LZL8-F1
#
_entry.id   AF-A0A2V9LZL8-F1
#
_cell.length_a   1.000
_cell.length_b   1.000
_cell.length_c   1.000
_cell.angle_alpha   90.00
_cell.angle_beta   90.00
_cell.angle_gamma   90.00
#
_symmetry.space_group_name_H-M   'P 1'
#
loop_
_entity.id
_entity.type
_entity.pdbx_description
1 polymer ?
#
loop_
_entity_poly.entity_id
_entity_poly.type
_entity_poly.pdbx_seq_one_letter_code
_entity_poly.pdbx_strand_id
1 'polypeptide(L)'
;MKVRAGDRIPALIGWEYNWTPAEIPGLDVVATSPLTPRNTQWAKDQRHHGVVYPCPKGNWVFNAGTIWWSEGLSCPPGHIPARVGDMAGTFGVNPTVQRITSNVLNRMIKDSPRP
;
A
#
# COMPACT_ATOMS: atom_id res chain seq x y z
N MET A 1 0.95 3.04 -17.15
CA MET A 1 -0.44 2.58 -17.06
C MET A 1 -1.22 3.48 -16.11
N LYS A 2 -2.50 3.76 -16.36
CA LYS A 2 -3.38 4.52 -15.46
C LYS A 2 -4.15 3.55 -14.58
N VAL A 3 -3.96 3.63 -13.26
CA VAL A 3 -4.71 2.86 -12.26
C VAL A 3 -6.15 3.35 -12.19
N ARG A 4 -7.10 2.44 -12.04
CA ARG A 4 -8.54 2.70 -11.94
C ARG A 4 -9.17 1.82 -10.86
N ALA A 5 -10.38 2.19 -10.42
CA ALA A 5 -11.15 1.37 -9.50
C ALA A 5 -11.39 -0.03 -10.11
N GLY A 6 -11.13 -1.08 -9.32
CA GLY A 6 -11.21 -2.47 -9.76
C GLY A 6 -9.88 -3.09 -10.17
N ASP A 7 -8.86 -2.27 -10.50
CA ASP A 7 -7.50 -2.78 -10.73
C ASP A 7 -6.95 -3.44 -9.46
N ARG A 8 -6.14 -4.48 -9.64
CA ARG A 8 -5.56 -5.25 -8.53
C ARG A 8 -4.06 -5.35 -8.68
N ILE A 9 -3.35 -5.31 -7.56
CA ILE A 9 -1.92 -5.60 -7.50
C ILE A 9 -1.75 -6.88 -6.69
N PRO A 10 -1.47 -8.02 -7.33
CA PRO A 10 -1.30 -9.28 -6.63
C PRO A 10 -0.02 -9.24 -5.79
N ALA A 11 0.03 -10.08 -4.74
CA ALA A 11 1.23 -10.33 -3.95
C ALA A 11 1.90 -9.07 -3.37
N LEU A 12 1.11 -8.06 -3.00
CA LEU A 12 1.62 -6.81 -2.42
C LEU A 12 1.32 -6.66 -0.93
N ILE A 13 0.35 -7.40 -0.40
CA ILE A 13 -0.06 -7.29 1.01
C ILE A 13 0.54 -8.42 1.82
N GLY A 14 1.28 -8.05 2.86
CA GLY A 14 1.88 -8.94 3.86
C GLY A 14 3.19 -8.34 4.39
N TRP A 15 3.89 -9.01 5.31
CA TRP A 15 3.34 -9.99 6.26
C TRP A 15 2.32 -9.26 7.16
N GLU A 16 2.68 -8.06 7.59
CA GLU A 16 1.84 -7.16 8.36
C GLU A 16 1.08 -6.19 7.45
N TYR A 17 -0.10 -5.82 7.92
CA TYR A 17 -1.01 -4.95 7.21
C TYR A 17 -1.90 -4.20 8.20
N ASN A 18 -2.46 -3.08 7.74
CA ASN A 18 -3.41 -2.28 8.49
C ASN A 18 -4.83 -2.71 8.11
N TRP A 19 -5.62 -3.13 9.10
CA TRP A 19 -7.02 -3.45 8.91
C TRP A 19 -7.89 -2.20 9.04
N THR A 20 -8.40 -1.92 10.23
CA THR A 20 -9.43 -0.90 10.42
C THR A 20 -8.87 0.49 10.17
N PRO A 21 -9.40 1.26 9.19
CA PRO A 21 -9.05 2.67 9.05
C PRO A 21 -9.36 3.45 10.32
N ALA A 22 -8.52 4.43 10.65
CA ALA A 22 -8.78 5.31 11.79
C ALA A 22 -9.89 6.33 11.48
N GLU A 23 -10.56 6.82 12.52
CA GLU A 23 -11.57 7.87 12.42
C GLU A 23 -10.90 9.25 12.29
N ILE A 24 -10.31 9.52 11.12
CA ILE A 24 -9.66 10.81 10.81
C ILE A 24 -10.58 11.61 9.85
N PRO A 25 -10.94 12.86 10.18
CA PRO A 25 -11.72 13.70 9.28
C PRO A 25 -11.06 13.85 7.91
N GLY A 26 -11.81 13.57 6.84
CA GLY A 26 -11.32 13.62 5.46
C GLY A 26 -10.44 12.44 5.05
N LEU A 27 -10.41 11.36 5.84
CA LEU A 27 -9.75 10.11 5.43
C LEU A 27 -10.58 9.36 4.40
N ASP A 28 -9.92 9.06 3.28
CA ASP A 28 -10.45 8.25 2.21
C ASP A 28 -9.74 6.90 2.14
N VAL A 29 -10.53 5.84 2.08
CA VAL A 29 -10.03 4.49 1.75
C VAL A 29 -9.90 4.39 0.23
N VAL A 30 -8.66 4.36 -0.26
CA VAL A 30 -8.36 4.35 -1.70
C VAL A 30 -8.10 2.95 -2.26
N ALA A 31 -7.80 1.99 -1.39
CA ALA A 31 -7.61 0.60 -1.76
C ALA A 31 -8.10 -0.31 -0.64
N THR A 32 -8.66 -1.46 -1.02
CA THR A 32 -9.01 -2.49 -0.06
C THR A 32 -8.82 -3.87 -0.68
N SER A 33 -8.32 -4.81 0.11
CA SER A 33 -8.12 -6.19 -0.32
C SER A 33 -8.55 -7.16 0.77
N PRO A 34 -9.26 -8.24 0.44
CA PRO A 34 -9.26 -9.40 1.33
C PRO A 34 -7.85 -9.98 1.42
N LEU A 35 -7.53 -10.64 2.53
CA LEU A 35 -6.24 -11.32 2.68
C LEU A 35 -6.30 -12.74 2.12
N THR A 36 -5.14 -13.28 1.75
CA THR A 36 -4.95 -14.65 1.28
C THR A 36 -3.60 -15.16 1.80
N PRO A 37 -3.50 -16.40 2.31
CA PRO A 37 -4.57 -17.40 2.48
C PRO A 37 -5.52 -17.04 3.63
N ARG A 38 -6.83 -17.32 3.46
CA ARG A 38 -7.83 -17.24 4.55
C ARG A 38 -7.80 -18.50 5.41
N ASN A 39 -6.62 -18.95 5.80
CA ASN A 39 -6.41 -20.26 6.42
C ASN A 39 -6.59 -20.25 7.95
N THR A 40 -6.70 -19.09 8.58
CA THR A 40 -7.03 -18.99 10.00
C THR A 40 -8.45 -18.47 10.20
N GLN A 41 -9.08 -18.81 11.33
CA GLN A 41 -10.42 -18.31 11.66
C GLN A 41 -10.44 -16.77 11.71
N TRP A 42 -9.34 -16.16 12.16
CA TRP A 42 -9.20 -14.71 12.21
C TRP A 42 -9.07 -14.09 10.81
N ALA A 43 -8.44 -14.77 9.84
CA ALA A 43 -8.18 -14.26 8.48
C ALA A 43 -9.43 -14.07 7.59
N LYS A 44 -10.58 -14.65 7.95
CA LYS A 44 -11.75 -14.74 7.05
C LYS A 44 -12.40 -13.39 6.76
N ASP A 45 -12.50 -12.54 7.77
CA ASP A 45 -13.14 -11.23 7.67
C ASP A 45 -12.13 -10.08 7.58
N GLN A 46 -10.82 -10.38 7.71
CA GLN A 46 -9.78 -9.35 7.68
C GLN A 46 -9.63 -8.77 6.28
N ARG A 47 -9.56 -7.45 6.26
CA ARG A 47 -9.32 -6.69 5.04
C ARG A 47 -8.15 -5.76 5.29
N HIS A 48 -7.33 -5.62 4.26
CA HIS A 48 -6.32 -4.57 4.17
C HIS A 48 -6.98 -3.29 3.67
N HIS A 49 -6.48 -2.15 4.14
CA HIS A 49 -6.88 -0.83 3.67
C HIS A 49 -5.68 0.08 3.41
N GLY A 50 -5.62 0.63 2.20
CA GLY A 50 -4.77 1.77 1.87
C GLY A 50 -5.57 3.06 1.97
N VAL A 51 -5.01 4.09 2.60
CA VAL A 51 -5.72 5.33 2.94
C VAL A 51 -4.96 6.58 2.53
N VAL A 52 -5.70 7.66 2.30
CA VAL A 52 -5.16 9.02 2.15
C VAL A 52 -5.97 9.98 3.00
N TYR A 53 -5.33 10.97 3.63
CA TYR A 53 -6.05 11.98 4.40
C TYR A 53 -5.27 13.31 4.49
N PRO A 54 -5.98 14.46 4.58
CA PRO A 54 -5.35 15.76 4.83
C PRO A 54 -4.94 15.92 6.29
N CYS A 55 -4.06 16.87 6.57
CA CYS A 55 -3.57 17.19 7.91
C CYS A 55 -3.66 18.70 8.18
N PRO A 56 -3.71 19.13 9.46
CA PRO A 56 -3.95 20.54 9.82
C PRO A 56 -2.96 21.57 9.25
N LYS A 57 -1.74 21.15 8.90
CA LYS A 57 -0.72 22.03 8.32
C LYS A 57 -0.76 22.09 6.78
N GLY A 58 -1.85 21.62 6.17
CA GLY A 58 -2.02 21.59 4.71
C GLY A 58 -1.26 20.45 4.02
N ASN A 59 -0.54 19.61 4.77
CA ASN A 59 0.05 18.38 4.24
C ASN A 59 -1.00 17.25 4.15
N TRP A 60 -0.62 16.16 3.50
CA TRP A 60 -1.41 14.94 3.37
C TRP A 60 -0.57 13.75 3.81
N VAL A 61 -1.24 12.69 4.25
CA VAL A 61 -0.63 11.38 4.48
C VAL A 61 -1.21 10.40 3.48
N PHE A 62 -0.34 9.65 2.82
CA PHE A 62 -0.69 8.43 2.12
C PHE A 62 -0.11 7.24 2.91
N ASN A 63 -0.95 6.28 3.25
CA ASN A 63 -0.54 5.05 3.91
C ASN A 63 -0.99 3.86 3.06
N ALA A 64 -0.02 3.12 2.51
CA ALA A 64 -0.28 1.93 1.71
C ALA A 64 -0.87 0.76 2.52
N GLY A 65 -0.74 0.78 3.86
CA GLY A 65 -1.32 -0.18 4.78
C GLY A 65 -0.64 -1.55 4.79
N THR A 66 0.59 -1.68 4.30
CA THR A 66 1.31 -2.96 4.28
C THR A 66 2.82 -2.75 4.33
N ILE A 67 3.55 -3.68 4.95
CA ILE A 67 5.02 -3.61 5.04
C ILE A 67 5.70 -3.97 3.71
N TRP A 68 5.04 -4.74 2.83
CA TRP A 68 5.58 -5.14 1.53
C TRP A 68 5.45 -4.07 0.42
N TRP A 69 5.00 -2.85 0.72
CA TRP A 69 4.92 -1.81 -0.31
C TRP A 69 6.27 -1.52 -0.98
N SER A 70 7.36 -1.54 -0.19
CA SER A 70 8.73 -1.31 -0.67
C SER A 70 9.22 -2.38 -1.65
N GLU A 71 8.75 -3.62 -1.52
CA GLU A 71 9.06 -4.72 -2.44
C GLU A 71 8.60 -4.42 -3.87
N GLY A 72 7.50 -3.67 -4.01
CA GLY A 72 7.01 -3.20 -5.29
C GLY A 72 7.80 -2.02 -5.87
N LEU A 73 8.70 -1.39 -5.12
CA LEU A 73 9.44 -0.20 -5.56
C LEU A 73 10.78 -0.53 -6.21
N SER A 74 11.56 -1.41 -5.60
CA SER A 74 12.94 -1.68 -6.03
C SER A 74 13.45 -3.03 -5.54
N CYS A 75 14.37 -3.63 -6.29
CA CYS A 75 15.12 -4.83 -5.90
C CYS A 75 16.62 -4.52 -6.05
N PRO A 76 17.26 -3.87 -5.06
CA PRO A 76 18.68 -3.54 -5.14
C PRO A 76 19.57 -4.80 -5.09
N PRO A 77 20.85 -4.71 -5.49
CA PRO A 77 21.77 -5.84 -5.42
C PRO A 77 21.83 -6.45 -4.01
N GLY A 78 21.69 -7.77 -3.91
CA GLY A 78 21.67 -8.51 -2.64
C GLY A 78 20.31 -8.52 -1.92
N HIS A 79 19.28 -7.84 -2.45
CA HIS A 79 17.92 -7.92 -1.91
C HIS A 79 17.32 -9.31 -2.13
N ILE A 80 16.72 -9.85 -1.08
CA ILE A 80 15.98 -11.11 -1.13
C ILE A 80 14.52 -10.76 -0.84
N PRO A 81 13.61 -10.89 -1.82
CA PRO A 81 12.21 -10.55 -1.62
C PRO A 81 11.58 -11.32 -0.45
N ALA A 82 10.75 -10.62 0.32
CA ALA A 82 10.04 -11.23 1.44
C ALA A 82 9.21 -12.45 0.99
N ARG A 83 9.41 -13.58 1.66
CA ARG A 83 8.75 -14.86 1.34
C ARG A 83 8.57 -15.72 2.59
N VAL A 84 7.55 -16.58 2.56
CA VAL A 84 7.15 -17.51 3.63
C VAL A 84 6.95 -18.89 3.03
N GLY A 85 8.03 -19.66 2.91
CA GLY A 85 8.00 -20.95 2.19
C GLY A 85 7.30 -20.78 0.85
N ASP A 86 6.35 -21.66 0.54
CA ASP A 86 5.49 -21.56 -0.65
C ASP A 86 4.11 -20.94 -0.38
N MET A 87 3.88 -20.46 0.84
CA MET A 87 2.57 -19.95 1.27
C MET A 87 2.33 -18.49 0.86
N ALA A 88 3.36 -17.64 0.93
CA ALA A 88 3.24 -16.23 0.62
C ALA A 88 4.58 -15.63 0.20
N GLY A 89 4.54 -14.59 -0.64
CA GLY A 89 5.71 -13.82 -0.99
C GLY A 89 5.38 -12.77 -2.03
N THR A 90 6.22 -11.74 -2.12
CA THR A 90 6.03 -10.68 -3.10
C THR A 90 6.48 -11.13 -4.48
N PHE A 91 5.89 -10.52 -5.52
CA PHE A 91 6.36 -10.71 -6.90
C PHE A 91 7.52 -9.75 -7.24
N GLY A 92 8.05 -9.03 -6.25
CA GLY A 92 9.07 -8.01 -6.41
C GLY A 92 8.54 -6.74 -7.10
N VAL A 93 9.44 -6.07 -7.82
CA VAL A 93 9.22 -4.74 -8.39
C VAL A 93 7.97 -4.70 -9.27
N ASN A 94 7.12 -3.70 -9.02
CA ASN A 94 5.86 -3.54 -9.71
C ASN A 94 5.71 -2.11 -10.28
N PRO A 95 5.60 -1.93 -11.62
CA PRO A 95 5.48 -0.61 -12.23
C PRO A 95 4.27 0.20 -11.76
N THR A 96 3.19 -0.47 -11.35
CA THR A 96 2.00 0.19 -10.80
C THR A 96 2.29 0.80 -9.43
N VAL A 97 2.99 0.07 -8.55
CA VAL A 97 3.39 0.54 -7.22
C VAL A 97 4.34 1.74 -7.33
N GLN A 98 5.32 1.65 -8.25
CA GLN A 98 6.20 2.77 -8.57
C GLN A 98 5.42 3.98 -9.09
N ARG A 99 4.42 3.77 -9.96
CA ARG A 99 3.61 4.87 -10.50
C ARG A 99 2.74 5.53 -9.44
N ILE A 100 2.12 4.75 -8.54
CA ILE A 100 1.34 5.28 -7.41
C ILE A 100 2.24 6.13 -6.52
N THR A 101 3.39 5.58 -6.11
CA THR A 101 4.36 6.28 -5.26
C THR A 101 4.87 7.55 -5.92
N SER A 102 5.23 7.51 -7.20
CA SER A 102 5.64 8.70 -7.96
C SER A 102 4.55 9.77 -8.02
N ASN A 103 3.29 9.39 -8.25
CA ASN A 103 2.18 10.34 -8.27
C ASN A 103 1.98 11.03 -6.91
N VAL A 104 2.03 10.24 -5.82
CA VAL A 104 1.91 10.75 -4.44
C VAL A 104 3.05 11.73 -4.12
N LEU A 105 4.30 11.32 -4.37
CA LEU A 105 5.46 12.17 -4.09
C LEU A 105 5.45 13.45 -4.94
N ASN A 106 5.14 13.35 -6.23
CA ASN A 106 5.03 14.52 -7.10
C ASN A 106 3.94 15.50 -6.61
N ARG A 107 2.82 14.98 -6.10
CA ARG A 107 1.76 15.80 -5.52
C ARG A 107 2.24 16.48 -4.24
N MET A 108 2.86 15.73 -3.32
CA MET A 108 3.43 16.27 -2.09
C MET A 108 4.48 17.35 -2.34
N ILE A 109 5.35 17.18 -3.34
CA ILE A 109 6.34 18.19 -3.72
C ILE A 109 5.68 19.43 -4.33
N LYS A 110 4.65 19.25 -5.17
CA LYS A 110 3.92 20.37 -5.79
C LYS A 110 3.17 21.21 -4.76
N ASP A 111 2.52 20.55 -3.81
CA ASP A 111 1.68 21.22 -2.82
C ASP A 111 2.44 21.60 -1.55
N SER A 112 3.71 21.20 -1.44
CA SER A 112 4.59 21.64 -0.37
C SER A 112 4.68 23.17 -0.39
N PRO A 113 4.36 23.87 0.70
CA PRO A 113 4.60 25.29 0.80
C PRO A 113 6.12 25.49 0.75
N ARG A 114 6.62 25.96 -0.40
CA ARG A 114 8.03 26.34 -0.51
C ARG A 114 8.26 27.58 0.35
N PRO A 115 9.37 27.64 1.10
CA PRO A 115 9.81 28.90 1.69
C PRO A 115 10.09 29.95 0.60
#